data_AF-A0AA40STK4-F1
#
_entry.id   AF-A0AA40STK4-F1
#
_cell.length_a   1.000
_cell.length_b   1.000
_cell.length_c   1.000
_cell.angle_alpha   90.00
_cell.angle_beta   90.00
_cell.angle_gamma   90.00
#
_symmetry.space_group_name_H-M   'P 1'
#
loop_
_entity.id
_entity.type
_entity.pdbx_description
1 polymer ?
#
loop_
_entity_poly.entity_id
_entity_poly.type
_entity_poly.pdbx_seq_one_letter_code
_entity_poly.pdbx_strand_id
1 'polypeptide(L)'
;MLIVMAIAAFFATSPVTNCTFYKTLNQLFIERKSLRGNQIIEQPLESILRLDIQEKQFKYSKLYRVVIVLKSGKEIPINPQYADEKSIRYVFSRIQSFLKSVISE
;
A
#
# COMPACT_ATOMS: atom_id res chain seq x y z
N MET A 1 -28.76 -9.88 -9.51
CA MET A 1 -27.70 -8.84 -9.49
C MET A 1 -27.18 -8.56 -8.06
N LEU A 2 -26.97 -9.60 -7.23
CA LEU A 2 -26.50 -9.47 -5.84
C LEU A 2 -25.07 -10.03 -5.64
N ILE A 3 -24.68 -11.02 -6.45
CA ILE A 3 -23.40 -11.72 -6.35
C ILE A 3 -22.22 -10.77 -6.64
N VAL A 4 -22.38 -9.84 -7.58
CA VAL A 4 -21.33 -8.88 -7.97
C VAL A 4 -21.05 -7.86 -6.84
N MET A 5 -22.06 -7.44 -6.09
CA MET A 5 -21.87 -6.52 -4.95
C MET A 5 -21.16 -7.21 -3.77
N ALA A 6 -21.43 -8.49 -3.53
CA ALA A 6 -20.78 -9.25 -2.46
C ALA A 6 -19.27 -9.44 -2.70
N ILE A 7 -18.85 -9.63 -3.95
CA ILE A 7 -17.42 -9.76 -4.31
C ILE A 7 -16.69 -8.42 -4.12
N ALA A 8 -17.32 -7.30 -4.50
CA ALA A 8 -16.75 -5.97 -4.33
C ALA A 8 -16.58 -5.58 -2.84
N ALA A 9 -17.54 -5.96 -1.98
CA ALA A 9 -17.44 -5.77 -0.53
C ALA A 9 -16.37 -6.66 0.12
N PHE A 10 -16.10 -7.86 -0.42
CA PHE A 10 -15.10 -8.79 0.12
C PHE A 10 -13.66 -8.28 -0.06
N PHE A 11 -13.36 -7.56 -1.14
CA PHE A 11 -12.06 -6.88 -1.29
C PHE A 11 -11.83 -5.76 -0.25
N ALA A 12 -12.90 -5.28 0.42
CA ALA A 12 -12.83 -4.16 1.34
C ALA A 12 -12.43 -4.56 2.78
N THR A 13 -12.42 -5.84 3.15
CA THR A 13 -12.32 -6.27 4.56
C THR A 13 -11.17 -7.22 4.90
N SER A 14 -10.20 -7.46 4.00
CA SER A 14 -9.01 -8.27 4.33
C SER A 14 -8.05 -7.45 5.23
N PRO A 15 -7.91 -7.76 6.53
CA PRO A 15 -7.09 -6.99 7.44
C PRO A 15 -5.68 -7.61 7.54
N VAL A 16 -4.70 -6.71 7.63
CA VAL A 16 -3.25 -6.94 7.70
C VAL A 16 -2.62 -7.37 6.38
N THR A 17 -1.94 -6.39 5.80
CA THR A 17 -1.17 -6.46 4.57
C THR A 17 0.29 -6.16 4.90
N ASN A 18 1.14 -7.18 5.07
CA ASN A 18 2.55 -6.91 5.30
C ASN A 18 3.17 -6.43 3.99
N CYS A 19 3.85 -5.29 4.04
CA CYS A 19 4.55 -4.72 2.89
C CYS A 19 6.05 -4.75 3.21
N THR A 20 6.77 -5.64 2.53
CA THR A 20 8.19 -5.89 2.78
C THR A 20 9.01 -5.45 1.57
N PHE A 21 10.00 -4.60 1.82
CA PHE A 21 10.92 -4.11 0.81
C PHE A 21 12.25 -4.87 0.95
N TYR A 22 12.55 -5.77 0.01
CA TYR A 22 13.80 -6.51 -0.02
C TYR A 22 14.81 -5.78 -0.90
N LYS A 23 15.78 -5.10 -0.26
CA LYS A 23 16.87 -4.41 -0.97
C LYS A 23 17.68 -5.37 -1.84
N THR A 24 18.10 -6.51 -1.28
CA THR A 24 18.98 -7.48 -1.94
C THR A 24 18.33 -8.19 -3.14
N LEU A 25 17.02 -8.42 -3.07
CA LEU A 25 16.25 -9.03 -4.16
C LEU A 25 15.71 -8.00 -5.16
N ASN A 26 15.89 -6.70 -4.89
CA ASN A 26 15.29 -5.60 -5.64
C ASN A 26 13.77 -5.75 -5.80
N GLN A 27 13.09 -6.24 -4.76
CA GLN A 27 11.68 -6.62 -4.82
C GLN A 27 10.85 -6.05 -3.66
N LEU A 28 9.60 -5.75 -3.98
CA LEU A 28 8.52 -5.39 -3.07
C LEU A 28 7.55 -6.57 -2.98
N PHE A 29 7.33 -7.04 -1.75
CA PHE A 29 6.37 -8.09 -1.43
C PHE A 29 5.22 -7.49 -0.66
N ILE A 30 4.00 -7.74 -1.12
CA ILE A 30 2.78 -7.26 -0.49
C ILE A 30 1.92 -8.48 -0.20
N GLU A 31 1.96 -8.93 1.04
CA GLU A 31 1.17 -10.06 1.52
C GLU A 31 -0.17 -9.56 2.02
N ARG A 32 -1.29 -10.06 1.51
CA ARG A 32 -2.64 -9.77 2.00
C ARG A 32 -3.25 -11.02 2.57
N LYS A 33 -3.61 -11.01 3.86
CA LYS A 33 -4.30 -12.13 4.49
C LYS A 33 -5.80 -12.01 4.31
N SER A 34 -6.40 -12.96 3.62
CA SER A 34 -7.86 -13.06 3.50
C SER A 34 -8.36 -14.37 4.09
N LEU A 35 -9.65 -14.43 4.42
CA LEU A 35 -10.32 -15.66 4.85
C LEU A 35 -10.21 -16.80 3.83
N ARG A 36 -9.92 -16.49 2.55
CA ARG A 36 -9.80 -17.48 1.45
C ARG A 36 -8.35 -17.81 1.09
N GLY A 37 -7.40 -17.33 1.87
CA GLY A 37 -5.97 -17.55 1.64
C GLY A 37 -5.15 -16.28 1.61
N ASN A 38 -3.83 -16.45 1.59
CA ASN A 38 -2.88 -15.36 1.51
C ASN A 38 -2.63 -15.04 0.04
N GLN A 39 -2.77 -13.78 -0.33
CA GLN A 39 -2.35 -13.29 -1.63
C GLN A 39 -0.99 -12.61 -1.48
N ILE A 40 0.00 -13.01 -2.28
CA ILE A 40 1.28 -12.34 -2.36
C ILE A 40 1.33 -11.60 -3.69
N ILE A 41 1.58 -10.30 -3.65
CA ILE A 41 1.83 -9.48 -4.83
C ILE A 41 3.31 -9.10 -4.81
N GLU A 42 4.03 -9.53 -5.83
CA GLU A 42 5.44 -9.22 -6.02
C GLU A 42 5.59 -8.16 -7.11
N GLN A 43 6.43 -7.17 -6.86
CA GLN A 43 6.76 -6.12 -7.82
C GLN A 43 8.25 -5.78 -7.71
N PRO A 44 8.98 -5.55 -8.82
CA PRO A 44 10.33 -5.01 -8.75
C PRO A 44 10.33 -3.62 -8.07
N LEU A 45 11.33 -3.29 -7.25
CA LEU A 45 11.39 -1.94 -6.63
C LEU A 45 11.52 -0.84 -7.68
N GLU A 46 12.21 -1.12 -8.79
CA GLU A 46 12.31 -0.23 -9.95
C GLU A 46 10.97 0.05 -10.64
N SER A 47 9.94 -0.77 -10.39
CA SER A 47 8.59 -0.53 -10.91
C SER A 47 7.86 0.57 -10.13
N ILE A 48 8.35 0.93 -8.94
CA ILE A 48 7.81 2.02 -8.12
C ILE A 48 8.17 3.34 -8.81
N LEU A 49 7.16 4.10 -9.18
CA LEU A 49 7.32 5.44 -9.73
C LEU A 49 7.47 6.48 -8.62
N ARG A 50 6.57 6.45 -7.64
CA ARG A 50 6.58 7.36 -6.48
C ARG A 50 5.70 6.83 -5.35
N LEU A 51 5.80 7.48 -4.21
CA LEU A 51 4.84 7.35 -3.11
C LEU A 51 3.92 8.56 -3.12
N ASP A 52 2.64 8.33 -2.90
CA ASP A 52 1.64 9.37 -2.70
C ASP A 52 0.93 9.18 -1.35
N ILE A 53 0.36 10.26 -0.82
CA ILE A 53 -0.52 10.23 0.35
C ILE A 53 -1.94 10.46 -0.15
N GLN A 54 -2.81 9.48 0.08
CA GLN A 54 -4.24 9.63 -0.18
C GLN A 54 -4.94 10.14 1.06
N GLU A 55 -5.85 11.09 0.85
CA GLU A 55 -6.71 11.67 1.88
C GLU A 55 -8.14 11.13 1.74
N LYS A 56 -8.83 10.97 2.88
CA LYS A 56 -10.25 10.69 2.95
C LYS A 56 -10.88 11.55 4.05
N GLN A 57 -11.93 12.29 3.71
CA GLN A 57 -12.75 12.97 4.71
C GLN A 57 -13.51 11.93 5.56
N PHE A 58 -13.43 12.06 6.88
CA PHE A 58 -14.14 11.20 7.82
C PHE A 58 -14.77 12.04 8.93
N LYS A 59 -16.10 12.23 8.87
CA LYS A 59 -16.82 13.15 9.75
C LYS A 59 -16.19 14.55 9.70
N TYR A 60 -15.70 15.04 10.85
CA TYR A 60 -15.09 16.36 11.02
C TYR A 60 -13.55 16.35 10.88
N SER A 61 -12.94 15.20 10.54
CA SER A 61 -11.50 15.08 10.37
C SER A 61 -11.13 14.46 9.03
N LYS A 62 -9.83 14.46 8.75
CA LYS A 62 -9.23 13.80 7.59
C LYS A 62 -8.43 12.60 8.06
N LEU A 63 -8.52 11.51 7.30
CA LEU A 63 -7.69 10.34 7.47
C LEU A 63 -6.83 10.15 6.23
N TYR A 64 -5.68 9.53 6.40
CA TYR A 64 -4.66 9.44 5.38
C TYR A 64 -4.18 8.00 5.21
N ARG A 65 -3.61 7.68 4.05
CA ARG A 65 -2.84 6.44 3.85
C ARG A 65 -1.72 6.64 2.85
N VAL A 66 -0.65 5.87 2.99
CA VAL A 66 0.44 5.82 1.99
C VAL A 66 0.07 4.85 0.88
N VAL A 67 0.30 5.28 -0.35
CA VAL A 67 0.08 4.49 -1.56
C VAL A 67 1.34 4.49 -2.41
N ILE A 68 1.70 3.30 -2.90
CA ILE A 68 2.76 3.10 -3.87
C ILE A 68 2.14 3.26 -5.26
N VAL A 69 2.67 4.19 -6.04
CA VAL A 69 2.29 4.37 -7.43
C VAL A 69 3.31 3.65 -8.29
N LEU A 70 2.87 2.67 -9.06
CA LEU A 70 3.73 1.96 -10.00
C LEU A 70 3.86 2.73 -11.32
N LYS A 71 4.91 2.46 -12.09
CA LYS A 71 5.10 2.99 -13.45
C LYS A 71 3.93 2.68 -14.39
N SER A 72 3.20 1.58 -14.13
CA SER A 72 1.96 1.23 -14.83
C SER A 72 0.77 2.12 -14.50
N GLY A 73 0.91 3.06 -13.56
CA GLY A 73 -0.18 3.87 -13.02
C GLY A 73 -1.02 3.14 -11.96
N LYS A 74 -0.77 1.85 -11.72
CA LYS A 74 -1.46 1.09 -10.67
C LYS A 74 -1.05 1.61 -9.30
N GLU A 75 -2.06 1.88 -8.48
CA GLU A 75 -1.90 2.32 -7.11
C GLU A 75 -2.09 1.16 -6.12
N ILE A 76 -1.12 0.97 -5.22
CA ILE A 76 -1.18 -0.07 -4.20
C ILE A 76 -1.04 0.55 -2.81
N PRO A 77 -2.11 0.54 -1.99
CA PRO A 77 -2.01 1.05 -0.63
C PRO A 77 -1.11 0.13 0.21
N ILE A 78 -0.19 0.74 0.97
CA ILE A 78 0.72 0.02 1.88
C ILE A 78 -0.06 -0.56 3.05
N ASN A 79 -0.95 0.26 3.61
CA ASN A 79 -1.97 -0.17 4.54
C ASN A 79 -3.34 0.11 3.92
N PRO A 80 -4.23 -0.90 3.81
CA PRO A 80 -5.60 -0.69 3.34
C PRO A 80 -6.37 0.32 4.20
N GLN A 81 -6.07 0.35 5.51
CA GLN A 81 -6.72 1.22 6.47
C GLN A 81 -6.11 2.62 6.46
N TYR A 82 -6.97 3.62 6.62
CA TYR A 82 -6.54 5.00 6.80
C TYR A 82 -6.22 5.27 8.27
N ALA A 83 -5.24 6.13 8.54
CA ALA A 83 -4.78 6.53 9.86
C ALA A 83 -4.62 8.06 9.97
N ASP A 84 -4.18 8.54 11.12
CA ASP A 84 -3.91 9.96 11.33
C ASP A 84 -2.72 10.47 10.51
N GLU A 85 -2.69 11.77 10.25
CA GLU A 85 -1.69 12.40 9.39
C GLU A 85 -0.26 12.20 9.89
N LYS A 86 -0.04 12.29 11.20
CA LYS A 86 1.31 12.24 11.79
C LYS A 86 1.91 10.85 11.57
N SER A 87 1.16 9.81 11.87
CA SER A 87 1.56 8.42 11.62
C SER A 87 1.87 8.18 10.14
N ILE A 88 1.01 8.66 9.25
CA ILE A 88 1.18 8.47 7.80
C ILE A 88 2.39 9.22 7.26
N ARG A 89 2.62 10.47 7.68
CA ARG A 89 3.82 11.23 7.28
C ARG A 89 5.11 10.58 7.77
N TYR A 90 5.11 10.01 8.98
CA TYR A 90 6.26 9.27 9.50
C TYR A 90 6.55 8.01 8.67
N VAL A 91 5.53 7.23 8.33
CA VAL A 91 5.68 6.05 7.47
C VAL A 91 6.16 6.47 6.08
N PHE A 92 5.54 7.50 5.49
CA PHE A 92 5.91 8.03 4.18
C PHE A 92 7.38 8.41 4.11
N SER A 93 7.87 9.22 5.06
CA SER A 93 9.26 9.67 5.07
C SER A 93 10.25 8.52 5.22
N ARG A 94 9.93 7.51 6.05
CA ARG A 94 10.78 6.34 6.25
C ARG A 94 10.91 5.50 4.98
N ILE A 95 9.81 5.26 4.28
CA ILE A 95 9.82 4.50 3.03
C ILE A 95 10.49 5.31 1.92
N GLN A 96 10.21 6.61 1.83
CA GLN A 96 10.88 7.46 0.84
C GLN A 96 12.40 7.51 1.05
N SER A 97 12.85 7.59 2.31
CA SER A 97 14.28 7.54 2.63
C SER A 97 14.91 6.20 2.25
N PHE A 98 14.21 5.09 2.50
CA PHE A 98 14.67 3.77 2.06
C PHE A 98 14.79 3.70 0.53
N LEU A 99 13.75 4.10 -0.21
CA LEU A 99 13.78 4.04 -1.68
C LEU A 99 14.91 4.89 -2.28
N LYS A 100 15.18 6.07 -1.71
CA LYS A 100 16.34 6.89 -2.12
C LYS A 100 17.66 6.15 -1.92
N SER A 101 17.83 5.44 -0.81
CA SER A 101 19.05 4.66 -0.54
C SER A 101 19.24 3.43 -1.43
N VAL A 102 18.17 2.98 -2.11
CA VAL A 102 18.22 1.83 -3.03
C VAL A 102 18.42 2.28 -4.48
N ILE A 103 17.90 3.46 -4.86
CA ILE A 103 17.95 3.97 -6.24
C ILE A 103 19.23 4.78 -6.51
N SER A 104 19.95 5.23 -5.47
CA SER A 104 21.21 5.97 -5.60
C SER A 104 22.47 5.11 -5.59
N GLU A 105 22.33 3.78 -5.55
CA GLU A 105 23.42 2.80 -5.80
C GLU A 105 23.32 2.28 -7.24
#